data_AF-A0A9N9NT03-F1
#
_entry.id   AF-A0A9N9NT03-F1
#
_cell.length_a   1.000
_cell.length_b   1.000
_cell.length_c   1.000
_cell.angle_alpha   90.00
_cell.angle_beta   90.00
_cell.angle_gamma   90.00
#
_symmetry.space_group_name_H-M   'P 1'
#
loop_
_entity.id
_entity.type
_entity.pdbx_description
1 polymer ?
#
loop_
_entity_poly.entity_id
_entity_poly.type
_entity_poly.pdbx_seq_one_letter_code
_entity_poly.pdbx_strand_id
1 'polypeptide(L)'
;MGKAKKEKNRIIREQSNGGLATSTVASNLKVKGENFYRDAKKEKLLNRHLIKARMLQSQEYSQIGDVIGQKQLEDFRESLGTKVNDPYQVLLRQNKLPMSLLIDPAKISRMHMVDTEPFSDTFGPKAQRKRPKLNVGSLEDLVNSTSQSLEHYEEKNDQSLLSNKITDWIDEARDNSSDVVIHVLDARDPI
;
A
#
# COMPACT_ATOMS: atom_id res chain seq x y z
N MET A 1 42.46 -30.55 -31.59
CA MET A 1 41.39 -29.79 -30.88
C MET A 1 40.03 -30.25 -31.38
N GLY A 2 39.21 -30.88 -30.52
CA GLY A 2 37.96 -31.55 -30.92
C GLY A 2 36.84 -30.59 -31.36
N LYS A 3 36.04 -31.01 -32.35
CA LYS A 3 34.93 -30.22 -32.91
C LYS A 3 33.75 -30.02 -31.94
N ALA A 4 33.72 -30.73 -30.81
CA ALA A 4 32.60 -30.74 -29.86
C ALA A 4 32.47 -29.45 -29.02
N LYS A 5 33.56 -28.70 -28.80
CA LYS A 5 33.58 -27.47 -27.97
C LYS A 5 33.39 -26.19 -28.81
N LYS A 6 32.56 -26.24 -29.86
CA LYS A 6 32.22 -25.06 -30.68
C LYS A 6 30.82 -24.59 -30.35
N GLU A 7 30.63 -23.29 -30.16
CA GLU A 7 29.32 -22.68 -29.84
C GLU A 7 28.23 -23.06 -30.84
N LYS A 8 28.56 -23.00 -32.15
CA LYS A 8 27.66 -23.44 -33.22
C LYS A 8 27.21 -24.90 -33.06
N ASN A 9 28.11 -25.78 -32.63
CA ASN A 9 27.82 -27.20 -32.43
C ASN A 9 27.08 -27.46 -31.12
N ARG A 10 27.27 -26.61 -30.09
CA ARG A 10 26.49 -26.62 -28.84
C ARG A 10 25.02 -26.28 -29.13
N ILE A 11 24.77 -25.21 -29.87
CA ILE A 11 23.43 -24.75 -30.24
C ILE A 11 22.67 -25.83 -31.02
N ILE A 12 23.29 -26.42 -32.05
CA ILE A 12 22.68 -27.47 -32.87
C ILE A 12 22.30 -28.68 -32.01
N ARG A 13 23.14 -29.07 -31.04
CA ARG A 13 22.90 -30.20 -30.12
C ARG A 13 21.78 -29.92 -29.11
N GLU A 14 21.70 -28.71 -28.59
CA GLU A 14 20.64 -28.32 -27.65
C GLU A 14 19.28 -28.22 -28.36
N GLN A 15 19.26 -27.74 -29.60
CA GLN A 15 18.06 -27.70 -30.45
C GLN A 15 17.58 -29.10 -30.88
N SER A 16 18.50 -30.04 -31.16
CA SER A 16 18.15 -31.39 -31.58
C SER A 16 17.59 -32.27 -30.45
N ASN A 17 17.92 -31.97 -29.19
CA ASN A 17 17.53 -32.78 -28.03
C ASN A 17 16.14 -32.41 -27.45
N GLY A 18 15.31 -31.70 -28.21
CA GLY A 18 13.95 -31.33 -27.79
C GLY A 18 13.89 -30.37 -26.60
N GLY A 19 15.03 -29.81 -26.20
CA GLY A 19 15.08 -28.77 -25.19
C GLY A 19 14.52 -27.48 -25.79
N LEU A 20 13.47 -26.94 -25.18
CA LEU A 20 13.07 -25.55 -25.39
C LEU A 20 14.34 -24.69 -25.27
N ALA A 21 14.56 -23.77 -26.21
CA ALA A 21 15.75 -22.91 -26.30
C ALA A 21 15.83 -21.87 -25.16
N THR A 22 15.57 -22.31 -23.94
CA THR A 22 15.44 -21.59 -22.68
C THR A 22 16.41 -22.12 -21.62
N SER A 23 17.38 -22.97 -21.99
CA SER A 23 18.51 -23.28 -21.11
C SER A 23 19.43 -22.04 -21.04
N THR A 24 19.13 -21.21 -20.04
CA THR A 24 19.94 -20.28 -19.20
C THR A 24 21.32 -19.76 -19.62
N VAL A 25 22.00 -20.29 -20.62
CA VAL A 25 23.32 -19.84 -21.11
C VAL A 25 23.30 -19.44 -22.59
N ALA A 26 22.34 -19.93 -23.38
CA ALA A 26 22.19 -19.56 -24.79
C ALA A 26 21.18 -18.42 -25.04
N SER A 27 20.39 -18.02 -24.03
CA SER A 27 19.44 -16.94 -24.18
C SER A 27 20.08 -15.59 -23.85
N ASN A 28 19.90 -14.62 -24.74
CA ASN A 28 20.37 -13.24 -24.58
C ASN A 28 19.81 -12.54 -23.32
N LEU A 29 18.86 -13.14 -22.58
CA LEU A 29 18.24 -12.55 -21.40
C LEU A 29 19.22 -12.39 -20.23
N LYS A 30 20.03 -13.42 -19.93
CA LYS A 30 20.99 -13.34 -18.82
C LYS A 30 22.06 -12.28 -19.08
N VAL A 31 22.61 -12.28 -20.30
CA VAL A 31 23.58 -11.26 -20.74
C VAL A 31 22.97 -9.86 -20.75
N LYS A 32 21.71 -9.69 -21.22
CA LYS A 32 21.01 -8.40 -21.18
C LYS A 32 20.74 -7.92 -19.74
N GLY A 33 20.39 -8.82 -18.82
CA GLY A 33 20.20 -8.50 -17.40
C GLY A 33 21.51 -8.15 -16.68
N GLU A 34 22.62 -8.83 -16.98
CA GLU A 34 23.94 -8.48 -16.44
C GLU A 34 24.45 -7.15 -17.00
N ASN A 35 24.23 -6.90 -18.30
CA ASN A 35 24.62 -5.65 -18.95
C ASN A 35 23.84 -4.44 -18.41
N PHE A 36 22.61 -4.62 -17.90
CA PHE A 36 21.83 -3.57 -17.24
C PHE A 36 22.61 -2.88 -16.09
N TYR A 37 23.38 -3.65 -15.32
CA TYR A 37 24.18 -3.11 -14.20
C TYR A 37 25.59 -2.64 -14.62
N ARG A 38 26.08 -3.07 -15.79
CA ARG A 38 27.44 -2.78 -16.26
C ARG A 38 27.52 -1.59 -17.20
N ASP A 39 26.46 -1.33 -17.97
CA ASP A 39 26.42 -0.31 -19.01
C ASP A 39 25.93 1.07 -18.52
N ALA A 40 26.03 1.38 -17.22
CA ALA A 40 25.54 2.64 -16.62
C ALA A 40 26.08 3.94 -17.28
N LYS A 41 27.19 3.86 -18.02
CA LYS A 41 27.81 4.97 -18.77
C LYS A 41 27.38 5.05 -20.25
N LYS A 42 26.82 3.99 -20.82
CA LYS A 42 26.20 4.04 -22.15
C LYS A 42 24.81 4.60 -21.97
N GLU A 43 24.75 5.93 -21.89
CA GLU A 43 23.55 6.77 -21.97
C GLU A 43 22.30 6.14 -21.37
N LYS A 44 21.94 6.60 -20.15
CA LYS A 44 20.54 6.60 -19.69
C LYS A 44 19.65 6.84 -20.91
N LEU A 45 18.59 6.04 -21.04
CA LEU A 45 17.51 6.09 -22.05
C LEU A 45 16.77 7.45 -22.12
N LEU A 46 17.48 8.57 -21.94
CA LEU A 46 17.09 9.92 -22.21
C LEU A 46 16.99 10.05 -23.72
N ASN A 47 15.87 9.58 -24.26
CA ASN A 47 15.33 10.14 -25.47
C ASN A 47 15.13 11.64 -25.24
N ARG A 48 16.15 12.44 -25.56
CA ARG A 48 16.14 13.92 -25.53
C ARG A 48 15.37 14.49 -26.74
N HIS A 49 14.37 13.75 -27.19
CA HIS A 49 13.47 14.17 -28.23
C HIS A 49 12.18 14.60 -27.54
N LEU A 50 11.70 15.79 -27.87
CA LEU A 50 10.39 16.27 -27.41
C LEU A 50 9.31 15.34 -27.96
N ILE A 51 8.82 14.43 -27.13
CA ILE A 51 7.64 13.62 -27.45
C ILE A 51 6.45 14.59 -27.48
N LYS A 52 5.85 14.78 -28.66
CA LYS A 52 4.60 15.52 -28.78
C LYS A 52 3.47 14.68 -28.19
N ALA A 53 3.23 14.83 -26.89
CA ALA A 53 2.08 14.24 -26.22
C ALA A 53 0.81 15.03 -26.59
N ARG A 54 -0.06 14.44 -27.41
CA ARG A 54 -1.41 14.97 -27.67
C ARG A 54 -2.41 13.88 -27.33
N MET A 55 -3.31 14.17 -26.40
CA MET A 55 -4.45 13.30 -26.12
C MET A 55 -5.47 13.49 -27.25
N LEU A 56 -5.81 12.40 -27.93
CA LEU A 56 -6.89 12.42 -28.91
C LEU A 56 -8.23 12.35 -28.18
N GLN A 57 -9.20 13.14 -28.60
CA GLN A 57 -10.56 13.03 -28.12
C GLN A 57 -11.17 11.74 -28.69
N SER A 58 -11.42 10.74 -27.82
CA SER A 58 -12.13 9.51 -28.17
C SER A 58 -13.39 9.41 -27.31
N GLN A 59 -14.49 8.97 -27.92
CA GLN A 59 -15.74 8.67 -27.22
C GLN A 59 -15.58 7.51 -26.23
N GLU A 60 -14.53 6.69 -26.36
CA GLU A 60 -14.21 5.60 -25.44
C GLU A 60 -13.83 6.10 -24.04
N TYR A 61 -13.19 7.27 -23.92
CA TYR A 61 -12.84 7.84 -22.61
C TYR A 61 -14.05 8.31 -21.81
N SER A 62 -15.17 8.57 -22.50
CA SER A 62 -16.43 8.98 -21.90
C SER A 62 -17.34 7.79 -21.57
N GLN A 63 -16.97 6.58 -21.99
CA GLN A 63 -17.73 5.37 -21.68
C GLN A 63 -17.38 4.88 -20.28
N ILE A 64 -18.40 4.36 -19.58
CA ILE A 64 -18.21 3.70 -18.29
C ILE A 64 -17.35 2.45 -18.54
N GLY A 65 -16.27 2.29 -17.77
CA GLY A 65 -15.38 1.13 -17.84
C GLY A 65 -15.99 -0.11 -17.19
N ASP A 66 -15.26 -0.72 -16.26
CA ASP A 66 -15.71 -1.96 -15.60
C ASP A 66 -16.98 -1.74 -14.77
N VAL A 67 -18.06 -2.43 -15.15
CA VAL A 67 -19.35 -2.42 -14.45
C VAL A 67 -19.59 -3.76 -13.77
N ILE A 68 -20.06 -3.74 -12.51
CA ILE A 68 -20.48 -4.93 -11.78
C ILE A 68 -21.98 -4.89 -11.49
N GLY A 69 -22.66 -6.03 -11.64
CA GLY A 69 -24.07 -6.15 -11.31
C GLY A 69 -24.31 -6.26 -9.81
N GLN A 70 -25.41 -5.68 -9.30
CA GLN A 70 -25.72 -5.67 -7.87
C GLN A 70 -25.75 -7.07 -7.23
N LYS A 71 -26.32 -8.07 -7.92
CA LYS A 71 -26.37 -9.44 -7.42
C LYS A 71 -24.99 -10.07 -7.31
N GLN A 72 -24.14 -9.87 -8.32
CA GLN A 72 -22.76 -10.37 -8.31
C GLN A 72 -21.92 -9.69 -7.23
N LEU A 73 -22.20 -8.42 -6.96
CA LEU A 73 -21.56 -7.67 -5.88
C LEU A 73 -21.96 -8.22 -4.51
N GLU A 74 -23.22 -8.57 -4.31
CA GLU A 74 -23.69 -9.20 -3.07
C GLU A 74 -23.09 -10.60 -2.88
N ASP A 75 -23.12 -11.46 -3.91
CA ASP A 75 -22.49 -12.79 -3.89
C ASP A 75 -20.98 -12.68 -3.57
N PHE A 76 -20.32 -11.63 -4.07
CA PHE A 76 -18.92 -11.34 -3.78
C PHE A 76 -18.70 -10.86 -2.34
N ARG A 77 -19.59 -10.02 -1.79
CA ARG A 77 -19.56 -9.58 -0.39
C ARG A 77 -19.69 -10.74 0.57
N GLU A 78 -20.63 -11.65 0.34
CA GLU A 78 -20.84 -12.82 1.20
C GLU A 78 -19.63 -13.79 1.14
N SER A 79 -19.15 -14.09 -0.07
CA SER A 79 -18.05 -15.05 -0.25
C SER A 79 -16.70 -14.54 0.28
N LEU A 80 -16.42 -13.24 0.23
CA LEU A 80 -15.23 -12.67 0.85
C LEU A 80 -15.40 -12.38 2.33
N GLY A 81 -16.59 -11.93 2.78
CA GLY A 81 -16.83 -11.66 4.19
C GLY A 81 -16.57 -12.88 5.09
N THR A 82 -16.88 -14.09 4.59
CA THR A 82 -16.59 -15.35 5.29
C THR A 82 -15.11 -15.72 5.31
N LYS A 83 -14.32 -15.30 4.29
CA LYS A 83 -12.92 -15.71 4.12
C LYS A 83 -11.90 -14.70 4.64
N VAL A 84 -12.25 -13.41 4.67
CA VAL A 84 -11.35 -12.32 5.11
C VAL A 84 -10.93 -12.48 6.57
N ASN A 85 -11.81 -13.04 7.40
CA ASN A 85 -11.55 -13.24 8.83
C ASN A 85 -10.93 -14.61 9.16
N ASP A 86 -10.69 -15.47 8.17
CA ASP A 86 -10.07 -16.78 8.39
C ASP A 86 -8.53 -16.64 8.36
N PRO A 87 -7.82 -16.81 9.50
CA PRO A 87 -6.37 -16.63 9.57
C PRO A 87 -5.57 -17.65 8.75
N TYR A 88 -6.17 -18.76 8.32
CA TYR A 88 -5.48 -19.80 7.55
C TYR A 88 -5.65 -19.65 6.03
N GLN A 89 -6.52 -18.75 5.57
CA GLN A 89 -6.75 -18.49 4.15
C GLN A 89 -6.10 -17.16 3.73
N VAL A 90 -5.30 -17.20 2.67
CA VAL A 90 -4.60 -16.01 2.14
C VAL A 90 -5.03 -15.72 0.71
N LEU A 91 -5.26 -14.45 0.40
CA LEU A 91 -5.60 -13.99 -0.95
C LEU A 91 -4.32 -13.86 -1.80
N LEU A 92 -4.18 -14.73 -2.80
CA LEU A 92 -3.03 -14.69 -3.73
C LEU A 92 -3.16 -13.58 -4.79
N ARG A 93 -4.39 -13.30 -5.23
CA ARG A 93 -4.70 -12.29 -6.25
C ARG A 93 -5.97 -11.56 -5.86
N GLN A 94 -5.86 -10.24 -5.81
CA GLN A 94 -7.03 -9.39 -5.63
C GLN A 94 -7.75 -9.23 -6.98
N ASN A 95 -9.07 -9.41 -6.99
CA ASN A 95 -9.88 -9.06 -8.15
C ASN A 95 -9.76 -7.55 -8.42
N LYS A 96 -9.93 -7.13 -9.67
CA LYS A 96 -9.84 -5.71 -10.08
C LYS A 96 -10.99 -4.83 -9.55
N LEU A 97 -11.82 -5.37 -8.66
CA LEU A 97 -12.87 -4.62 -8.00
C LEU A 97 -12.31 -3.87 -6.79
N PRO A 98 -12.68 -2.60 -6.58
CA PRO A 98 -12.27 -1.87 -5.40
C PRO A 98 -12.88 -2.51 -4.16
N MET A 99 -12.03 -3.05 -3.28
CA MET A 99 -12.45 -3.69 -2.02
C MET A 99 -13.18 -2.72 -1.07
N SER A 100 -13.09 -1.41 -1.32
CA SER A 100 -13.89 -0.39 -0.61
C SER A 100 -15.40 -0.62 -0.73
N LEU A 101 -15.87 -1.30 -1.79
CA LEU A 101 -17.28 -1.64 -1.96
C LEU A 101 -17.75 -2.77 -1.03
N LEU A 102 -16.85 -3.44 -0.30
CA LEU A 102 -17.21 -4.48 0.67
C LEU A 102 -17.64 -3.91 2.03
N ILE A 103 -17.22 -2.68 2.34
CA ILE A 103 -17.46 -2.07 3.63
C ILE A 103 -18.58 -1.04 3.44
N ASP A 104 -19.78 -1.38 3.88
CA ASP A 104 -20.85 -0.39 3.94
C ASP A 104 -20.51 0.64 5.04
N PRO A 105 -20.68 1.95 4.78
CA PRO A 105 -20.40 2.99 5.77
C PRO A 105 -21.51 3.02 6.83
N ALA A 106 -21.55 2.00 7.69
CA ALA A 106 -22.46 1.95 8.83
C ALA A 106 -22.02 2.88 9.99
N LYS A 107 -20.86 3.53 9.86
CA LYS A 107 -20.38 4.52 10.84
C LYS A 107 -20.98 5.88 10.52
N ILE A 108 -21.84 6.37 11.40
CA ILE A 108 -22.20 7.78 11.50
C ILE A 108 -20.87 8.55 11.57
N SER A 109 -20.53 9.26 10.50
CA SER A 109 -19.33 10.09 10.50
C SER A 109 -19.52 11.15 11.57
N ARG A 110 -18.51 11.35 12.43
CA ARG A 110 -18.52 12.50 13.32
C ARG A 110 -18.63 13.74 12.43
N MET A 111 -19.50 14.68 12.81
CA MET A 111 -19.65 15.94 12.09
C MET A 111 -18.27 16.59 11.92
N HIS A 112 -17.97 17.05 10.70
CA HIS A 112 -16.70 17.67 10.41
C HIS A 112 -16.63 19.02 11.13
N MET A 113 -15.87 19.08 12.23
CA MET A 113 -15.81 20.26 13.11
C MET A 113 -15.32 21.51 12.38
N VAL A 114 -14.42 21.36 11.41
CA VAL A 114 -13.85 22.47 10.64
C VAL A 114 -14.90 23.17 9.78
N ASP A 115 -15.94 22.46 9.33
CA ASP A 115 -17.03 23.06 8.56
C ASP A 115 -17.93 23.94 9.45
N THR A 116 -18.04 23.58 10.73
CA THR A 116 -18.82 24.36 11.70
C THR A 116 -18.03 25.50 12.33
N GLU A 117 -16.73 25.30 12.56
CA GLU A 117 -15.84 26.24 13.23
C GLU A 117 -14.44 26.20 12.56
N PRO A 118 -14.19 27.02 11.54
CA PRO A 118 -12.91 27.01 10.83
C PRO A 118 -11.77 27.56 11.70
N PHE A 119 -10.52 27.19 11.35
CA PHE A 119 -9.34 27.59 12.12
C PHE A 119 -9.13 29.10 12.21
N SER A 120 -9.51 29.86 11.16
CA SER A 120 -9.40 31.32 11.14
C SER A 120 -10.25 32.01 12.21
N ASP A 121 -11.36 31.38 12.58
CA ASP A 121 -12.38 31.96 13.44
C ASP A 121 -12.25 31.43 14.89
N THR A 122 -11.62 30.27 15.06
CA THR A 122 -11.35 29.66 16.36
C THR A 122 -10.02 30.07 16.98
N PHE A 123 -8.98 30.31 16.17
CA PHE A 123 -7.63 30.64 16.61
C PHE A 123 -7.02 31.82 15.84
N GLY A 124 -6.07 32.51 16.47
CA GLY A 124 -5.31 33.60 15.86
C GLY A 124 -5.91 35.00 16.08
N PRO A 125 -5.33 36.04 15.45
CA PRO A 125 -5.67 37.44 15.75
C PRO A 125 -7.11 37.83 15.42
N LYS A 126 -7.74 37.14 14.47
CA LYS A 126 -9.13 37.37 14.04
C LYS A 126 -10.13 36.39 14.68
N ALA A 127 -9.70 35.62 15.68
CA ALA A 127 -10.55 34.64 16.34
C ALA A 127 -11.80 35.28 16.95
N GLN A 128 -12.96 34.73 16.59
CA GLN A 128 -14.27 35.16 17.06
C GLN A 128 -14.76 34.32 18.25
N ARG A 129 -14.21 33.12 18.47
CA ARG A 129 -14.63 32.24 19.57
C ARG A 129 -14.24 32.82 20.94
N LYS A 130 -15.24 33.10 21.79
CA LYS A 130 -15.03 33.67 23.14
C LYS A 130 -15.13 32.67 24.29
N ARG A 131 -15.81 31.54 24.10
CA ARG A 131 -16.02 30.51 25.14
C ARG A 131 -15.82 29.11 24.55
N PRO A 132 -15.27 28.14 25.31
CA PRO A 132 -15.21 26.75 24.92
C PRO A 132 -16.57 26.07 25.07
N LYS A 133 -16.85 25.12 24.17
CA LYS A 133 -17.96 24.17 24.32
C LYS A 133 -17.42 23.01 25.16
N LEU A 134 -17.87 22.91 26.41
CA LEU A 134 -17.49 21.85 27.32
C LEU A 134 -18.65 20.87 27.47
N ASN A 135 -18.34 19.57 27.56
CA ASN A 135 -19.33 18.52 27.78
C ASN A 135 -19.54 18.20 29.28
N VAL A 136 -19.31 19.19 30.16
CA VAL A 136 -19.48 19.05 31.61
C VAL A 136 -20.48 20.08 32.13
N GLY A 137 -21.33 19.69 33.07
CA GLY A 137 -22.37 20.54 33.65
C GLY A 137 -21.92 21.29 34.90
N SER A 138 -21.01 20.70 35.68
CA SER A 138 -20.51 21.25 36.94
C SER A 138 -18.99 21.23 37.04
N LEU A 139 -18.45 21.99 37.99
CA LEU A 139 -17.01 21.98 38.29
C LEU A 139 -16.56 20.60 38.82
N GLU A 140 -17.42 19.94 39.57
CA GLU A 140 -17.15 18.61 40.12
C GLU A 140 -16.98 17.56 38.99
N ASP A 141 -17.86 17.60 37.98
CA ASP A 141 -17.74 16.71 36.81
C ASP A 141 -16.43 16.94 36.06
N LEU A 142 -15.98 18.19 35.97
CA LEU A 142 -14.69 18.52 35.36
C LEU A 142 -13.53 17.89 36.15
N VAL A 143 -13.52 18.03 37.48
CA VAL A 143 -12.48 17.44 38.35
C VAL A 143 -12.44 15.92 38.21
N ASN A 144 -13.61 15.28 38.19
CA ASN A 144 -13.72 13.83 38.00
C ASN A 144 -13.20 13.40 36.63
N SER A 145 -13.57 14.11 35.55
CA SER A 145 -13.08 13.81 34.20
C SER A 145 -11.56 13.96 34.06
N THR A 146 -10.96 14.95 34.73
CA THR A 146 -9.52 15.16 34.73
C THR A 146 -8.77 14.10 35.51
N SER A 147 -9.34 13.65 36.64
CA SER A 147 -8.75 12.59 37.46
C SER A 147 -8.75 11.26 36.71
N GLN A 148 -9.88 10.90 36.07
CA GLN A 148 -9.97 9.71 35.23
C GLN A 148 -9.00 9.75 34.03
N SER A 149 -8.88 10.91 33.38
CA SER A 149 -7.93 11.07 32.26
C SER A 149 -6.48 10.88 32.70
N LEU A 150 -6.14 11.29 33.93
CA LEU A 150 -4.81 11.16 34.50
C LEU A 150 -4.52 9.72 34.94
N GLU A 151 -5.49 9.04 35.54
CA GLU A 151 -5.39 7.62 35.92
C GLU A 151 -5.21 6.70 34.70
N HIS A 152 -5.85 7.02 33.57
CA HIS A 152 -5.75 6.25 32.33
C HIS A 152 -4.65 6.72 31.37
N TYR A 153 -3.86 7.74 31.73
CA TYR A 153 -2.80 8.23 30.87
C TYR A 153 -1.60 7.27 30.91
N GLU A 154 -1.26 6.70 29.76
CA GLU A 154 -0.06 5.87 29.57
C GLU A 154 0.95 6.57 28.68
N GLU A 155 2.11 6.93 29.24
CA GLU A 155 3.19 7.62 28.51
C GLU A 155 3.62 6.88 27.25
N LYS A 156 3.62 5.54 27.25
CA LYS A 156 4.04 4.72 26.10
C LYS A 156 3.15 4.89 24.86
N ASN A 157 1.86 5.21 25.07
CA ASN A 157 0.89 5.36 24.00
C ASN A 157 0.82 6.80 23.46
N ASP A 158 1.52 7.74 24.09
CA ASP A 158 1.50 9.15 23.70
C ASP A 158 2.37 9.40 22.46
N GLN A 159 1.69 9.52 21.31
CA GLN A 159 2.29 9.80 20.00
C GLN A 159 2.95 11.19 19.92
N SER A 160 2.64 12.10 20.84
CA SER A 160 3.22 13.45 20.87
C SER A 160 4.60 13.49 21.53
N LEU A 161 4.94 12.45 22.31
CA LEU A 161 6.26 12.32 22.91
C LEU A 161 7.29 11.91 21.87
N LEU A 162 8.36 12.72 21.78
CA LEU A 162 9.49 12.48 20.88
C LEU A 162 10.17 11.11 21.13
N SER A 163 10.15 10.60 22.37
CA SER A 163 10.68 9.29 22.74
C SER A 163 9.90 8.12 22.13
N ASN A 164 8.62 8.28 21.86
CA ASN A 164 7.77 7.24 21.28
C ASN A 164 7.69 7.31 19.76
N LYS A 165 8.26 8.37 19.17
CA LYS A 165 8.28 8.52 17.72
C LYS A 165 9.22 7.47 17.15
N ILE A 166 8.63 6.42 16.58
CA ILE A 166 9.37 5.33 15.92
C ILE A 166 10.12 5.93 14.73
N THR A 167 11.45 6.01 14.84
CA THR A 167 12.36 6.47 13.78
C THR A 167 12.90 5.31 12.95
N ASP A 168 12.29 4.14 13.08
CA ASP A 168 12.82 2.94 12.46
C ASP A 168 12.33 2.82 11.01
N TRP A 169 13.29 2.54 10.14
CA TRP A 169 13.19 2.08 8.75
C TRP A 169 12.31 0.83 8.57
N ILE A 170 11.78 0.27 9.66
CA ILE A 170 10.96 -0.93 9.72
C ILE A 170 9.66 -0.75 8.93
N ASP A 171 8.98 0.39 9.04
CA ASP A 171 7.74 0.64 8.28
C ASP A 171 8.02 0.75 6.76
N GLU A 172 9.17 1.33 6.39
CA GLU A 172 9.56 1.49 4.99
C GLU A 172 9.96 0.16 4.35
N ALA A 173 10.56 -0.75 5.13
CA ALA A 173 10.90 -2.11 4.70
C ALA A 173 9.69 -3.06 4.65
N ARG A 174 8.71 -2.90 5.57
CA ARG A 174 7.57 -3.81 5.76
C ARG A 174 6.62 -3.85 4.55
N ASP A 175 6.36 -2.70 3.94
CA ASP A 175 5.21 -2.59 3.03
C ASP A 175 5.58 -2.63 1.54
N ASN A 176 6.87 -2.49 1.18
CA ASN A 176 7.26 -2.26 -0.22
C ASN A 176 8.15 -3.33 -0.87
N SER A 177 8.82 -4.19 -0.10
CA SER A 177 9.85 -5.11 -0.64
C SER A 177 9.62 -6.60 -0.39
N SER A 178 8.73 -6.96 0.53
CA SER A 178 8.47 -8.34 0.94
C SER A 178 7.11 -8.86 0.47
N ASP A 179 7.09 -10.04 -0.15
CA ASP A 179 5.85 -10.77 -0.47
C ASP A 179 5.21 -11.45 0.77
N VAL A 180 6.01 -11.73 1.80
CA VAL A 180 5.59 -12.33 3.06
C VAL A 180 6.29 -11.62 4.22
N VAL A 181 5.51 -11.17 5.21
CA VAL A 181 6.01 -10.59 6.46
C VAL A 181 5.88 -11.64 7.57
N ILE A 182 6.98 -11.94 8.26
CA ILE A 182 6.99 -12.86 9.40
C ILE A 182 7.17 -12.04 10.67
N HIS A 183 6.20 -12.13 11.57
CA HIS A 183 6.32 -11.56 12.92
C HIS A 183 7.02 -12.58 13.83
N VAL A 184 8.27 -12.28 14.19
CA VAL A 184 9.03 -13.09 15.16
C VAL A 184 8.72 -12.56 16.56
N LEU A 185 8.17 -13.43 17.40
CA LEU A 185 7.84 -13.14 18.80
C LEU A 185 8.75 -13.98 19.73
N ASP A 186 9.12 -13.44 20.89
CA ASP A 186 9.78 -14.24 21.92
C ASP A 186 8.76 -15.19 22.55
N ALA A 187 9.09 -16.48 22.62
CA ALA A 187 8.20 -17.49 23.17
C ALA A 187 8.01 -17.37 24.71
N ARG A 188 8.91 -16.64 25.40
CA ARG A 188 8.81 -16.43 26.86
C ARG A 188 7.80 -15.34 27.23
N ASP A 189 7.59 -14.37 26.35
CA ASP A 189 6.64 -13.28 26.53
C ASP A 189 6.11 -12.82 25.16
N PRO A 190 5.09 -13.50 24.61
CA PRO A 190 4.61 -13.27 23.25
C PRO A 190 3.57 -12.13 23.14
N ILE A 191 3.19 -11.51 24.26
CA ILE A 191 2.16 -10.45 24.38
C ILE A 191 2.85 -9.13 24.67
#